data_AF-A0A351G1L2-F1
#
_entry.id   AF-A0A351G1L2-F1
#
_cell.length_a   1.000
_cell.length_b   1.000
_cell.length_c   1.000
_cell.angle_alpha   90.00
_cell.angle_beta   90.00
_cell.angle_gamma   90.00
#
_symmetry.space_group_name_H-M   'P 1'
#
loop_
_entity.id
_entity.type
_entity.pdbx_description
1 polymer ?
#
loop_
_entity_poly.entity_id
_entity_poly.type
_entity_poly.pdbx_seq_one_letter_code
_entity_poly.pdbx_strand_id
1 'polypeptide(L)'
;MQQIVDLQNSSDFQALNVQVISIARDSVAEMAPEAQTLGITDVPVLSDPDLSVSSAYDVLQWAIENGEPSHTFVLVDGEGKIAWVKDYGAPDNPNRTMYVEIDELVEYVRT
;
A
#
# COMPACT_ATOMS: atom_id res chain seq x y z
N MET A 1 8.12 -0.90 -7.17
CA MET A 1 6.64 -1.02 -7.08
C MET A 1 6.09 -2.44 -7.41
N GLN A 2 6.86 -3.53 -7.18
CA GLN A 2 6.47 -4.90 -7.57
C GLN A 2 5.18 -5.40 -6.92
N GLN A 3 4.97 -5.09 -5.62
CA GLN A 3 3.74 -5.43 -4.89
C GLN A 3 2.46 -5.03 -5.64
N ILE A 4 2.46 -3.84 -6.26
CA ILE A 4 1.30 -3.30 -6.99
C ILE A 4 1.05 -4.10 -8.26
N VAL A 5 2.12 -4.47 -8.97
CA VAL A 5 2.07 -5.29 -10.19
C VAL A 5 1.46 -6.65 -9.88
N ASP A 6 1.83 -7.28 -8.77
CA ASP A 6 1.34 -8.61 -8.46
C ASP A 6 -0.11 -8.57 -7.93
N LEU A 7 -0.47 -7.53 -7.16
CA LEU A 7 -1.85 -7.30 -6.74
C LEU A 7 -2.79 -7.08 -7.93
N GLN A 8 -2.41 -6.23 -8.89
CA GLN A 8 -3.27 -5.96 -10.05
C GLN A 8 -3.42 -7.18 -10.97
N ASN A 9 -2.44 -8.09 -11.00
CA ASN A 9 -2.45 -9.27 -11.87
C ASN A 9 -2.97 -10.54 -11.18
N SER A 10 -3.27 -10.49 -9.88
CA SER A 10 -3.79 -11.63 -9.13
C SER A 10 -5.31 -11.78 -9.30
N SER A 11 -5.75 -12.85 -9.95
CA SER A 11 -7.17 -13.19 -10.06
C SER A 11 -7.84 -13.40 -8.70
N ASP A 12 -7.09 -13.96 -7.74
CA ASP A 12 -7.60 -14.27 -6.41
C ASP A 12 -7.82 -13.01 -5.60
N PHE A 13 -6.94 -12.02 -5.76
CA PHE A 13 -7.12 -10.71 -5.13
C PHE A 13 -8.24 -9.92 -5.83
N GLN A 14 -8.29 -9.92 -7.16
CA GLN A 14 -9.37 -9.28 -7.94
C GLN A 14 -10.76 -9.83 -7.56
N ALA A 15 -10.86 -11.12 -7.24
CA ALA A 15 -12.11 -11.75 -6.83
C ALA A 15 -12.66 -11.26 -5.48
N LEU A 16 -11.85 -10.54 -4.68
CA LEU A 16 -12.26 -9.98 -3.39
C LEU A 16 -13.12 -8.71 -3.53
N ASN A 17 -13.22 -8.16 -4.75
CA ASN A 17 -14.00 -6.95 -5.04
C ASN A 17 -13.64 -5.75 -4.15
N VAL A 18 -12.33 -5.58 -3.90
CA VAL A 18 -11.75 -4.41 -3.22
C VAL A 18 -10.89 -3.63 -4.21
N GLN A 19 -10.89 -2.29 -4.09
CA GLN A 19 -10.02 -1.43 -4.88
C GLN A 19 -8.69 -1.25 -4.16
N VAL A 20 -7.58 -1.58 -4.83
CA VAL A 20 -6.24 -1.21 -4.35
C VAL A 20 -5.96 0.23 -4.73
N ILE A 21 -5.41 1.00 -3.80
CA ILE A 21 -4.89 2.35 -4.03
C ILE A 21 -3.49 2.40 -3.40
N SER A 22 -2.49 2.78 -4.18
CA SER A 22 -1.14 3.01 -3.67
C SER A 22 -0.95 4.49 -3.35
N ILE A 23 -0.36 4.79 -2.19
CA ILE A 23 -0.06 6.15 -1.75
C ILE A 23 1.40 6.20 -1.32
N ALA A 24 2.15 7.16 -1.84
CA ALA A 24 3.55 7.39 -1.48
C ALA A 24 3.84 8.88 -1.38
N ARG A 25 4.92 9.24 -0.68
CA ARG A 25 5.36 10.64 -0.54
C ARG A 25 5.87 11.22 -1.86
N ASP A 26 6.48 10.38 -2.70
CA ASP A 26 7.05 10.77 -3.99
C ASP A 26 6.04 11.55 -4.84
N SER A 27 6.54 12.48 -5.65
CA SER A 27 5.69 13.21 -6.59
C SER A 27 5.18 12.29 -7.70
N VAL A 28 4.06 12.66 -8.31
CA VAL A 28 3.54 11.96 -9.50
C VAL A 28 4.59 11.89 -10.62
N ALA A 29 5.40 12.94 -10.78
CA ALA A 29 6.44 12.98 -11.80
C ALA A 29 7.57 11.96 -11.54
N GLU A 30 7.89 11.69 -10.27
CA GLU A 30 8.89 10.70 -9.88
C GLU A 30 8.36 9.27 -10.06
N MET A 31 7.09 9.01 -9.72
CA MET A 31 6.51 7.66 -9.80
C MET A 31 6.07 7.26 -11.21
N ALA A 32 5.64 8.20 -12.05
CA ALA A 32 5.01 7.90 -13.35
C ALA A 32 5.89 7.06 -14.31
N PRO A 33 7.20 7.32 -14.46
CA PRO A 33 8.05 6.53 -15.35
C PRO A 33 8.16 5.05 -14.91
N GLU A 34 8.28 4.79 -13.61
CA GLU A 34 8.36 3.41 -13.09
C GLU A 34 7.02 2.71 -13.25
N ALA A 35 5.92 3.37 -12.87
CA ALA A 35 4.56 2.83 -13.02
C ALA A 35 4.26 2.46 -14.48
N GLN A 36 4.64 3.33 -15.43
CA GLN A 36 4.50 3.06 -16.86
C GLN A 36 5.35 1.87 -17.32
N THR A 37 6.61 1.82 -16.87
CA THR A 37 7.55 0.75 -17.24
C THR A 37 7.07 -0.62 -16.73
N LEU A 38 6.47 -0.63 -15.54
CA LEU A 38 5.94 -1.84 -14.89
C LEU A 38 4.53 -2.22 -15.37
N GLY A 39 3.90 -1.42 -16.23
CA GLY A 39 2.56 -1.68 -16.72
C GLY A 39 1.48 -1.56 -15.64
N ILE A 40 1.66 -0.66 -14.68
CA ILE A 40 0.66 -0.39 -13.65
C ILE A 40 -0.46 0.45 -14.25
N THR A 41 -1.63 -0.16 -14.47
CA THR A 41 -2.78 0.48 -15.15
C THR A 41 -4.04 0.50 -14.30
N ASP A 42 -4.24 -0.52 -13.46
CA ASP A 42 -5.53 -0.77 -12.80
C ASP A 42 -5.54 -0.26 -11.35
N VAL A 43 -4.34 0.04 -10.81
CA VAL A 43 -4.16 0.56 -9.46
C VAL A 43 -3.78 2.04 -9.54
N PRO A 44 -4.61 2.95 -8.98
CA PRO A 44 -4.22 4.33 -8.80
C PRO A 44 -2.96 4.43 -7.93
N VAL A 45 -1.95 5.12 -8.43
CA VAL A 45 -0.73 5.48 -7.67
C VAL A 45 -0.81 6.97 -7.37
N LEU A 46 -1.03 7.31 -6.10
CA LEU A 46 -1.29 8.65 -5.60
C LEU A 46 -0.07 9.20 -4.85
N SER A 47 0.09 10.51 -4.93
CA SER A 47 1.16 11.27 -4.28
C SER A 47 0.62 11.98 -3.04
N ASP A 48 1.31 11.83 -1.90
CA ASP A 48 1.04 12.44 -0.59
C ASP A 48 2.29 13.19 -0.08
N PRO A 49 2.73 14.25 -0.79
CA PRO A 49 4.05 14.85 -0.56
C PRO A 49 4.14 15.61 0.77
N ASP A 50 3.00 16.04 1.33
CA ASP A 50 2.92 16.70 2.63
C ASP A 50 2.59 15.73 3.78
N LEU A 51 2.47 14.43 3.48
CA LEU A 51 2.16 13.36 4.42
C LEU A 51 0.81 13.55 5.15
N SER A 52 -0.09 14.37 4.60
CA SER A 52 -1.38 14.66 5.24
C SER A 52 -2.28 13.43 5.28
N VAL A 53 -2.30 12.62 4.22
CA VAL A 53 -3.06 11.37 4.20
C VAL A 53 -2.42 10.33 5.12
N SER A 54 -1.10 10.16 5.02
CA SER A 54 -0.33 9.25 5.87
C SER A 54 -0.52 9.55 7.37
N SER A 55 -0.56 10.84 7.73
CA SER A 55 -0.86 11.30 9.09
C SER A 55 -2.32 11.03 9.49
N ALA A 56 -3.29 11.28 8.61
CA ALA A 56 -4.71 11.05 8.88
C ALA A 56 -5.06 9.57 9.13
N TYR A 57 -4.31 8.65 8.52
CA TYR A 57 -4.41 7.20 8.75
C TYR A 57 -3.51 6.68 9.88
N ASP A 58 -2.83 7.58 10.60
CA ASP A 58 -1.93 7.27 11.72
C ASP A 58 -0.80 6.29 11.35
N VAL A 59 -0.38 6.24 10.07
CA VAL A 59 0.67 5.29 9.62
C VAL A 59 2.09 5.82 9.83
N LEU A 60 2.25 7.11 10.12
CA LEU A 60 3.56 7.73 10.37
C LEU A 60 4.22 7.27 11.68
N GLN A 61 3.49 6.58 12.55
CA GLN A 61 4.07 5.95 13.74
C GLN A 61 5.12 4.87 13.39
N TRP A 62 5.06 4.32 12.18
CA TRP A 62 6.01 3.32 11.64
C TRP A 62 7.03 3.93 10.66
N ALA A 63 7.04 5.25 10.51
CA ALA A 63 7.86 5.92 9.51
C ALA A 63 9.34 5.53 9.60
N ILE A 64 9.98 5.42 8.44
CA ILE A 64 11.43 5.18 8.35
C ILE A 64 12.20 6.47 8.68
N GLU A 65 13.54 6.40 8.76
CA GLU A 65 14.38 7.52 9.23
C GLU A 65 14.18 8.86 8.48
N ASN A 66 13.75 8.81 7.21
CA ASN A 66 13.50 10.01 6.39
C ASN A 66 12.07 10.60 6.58
N GLY A 67 11.27 10.02 7.46
CA GLY A 67 9.90 10.44 7.78
C GLY A 67 8.82 9.90 6.83
N GLU A 68 9.17 9.09 5.83
CA GLU A 68 8.19 8.45 4.95
C GLU A 68 7.45 7.31 5.66
N PRO A 69 6.16 7.10 5.34
CA PRO A 69 5.46 5.90 5.78
C PRO A 69 6.23 4.66 5.31
N SER A 70 6.31 3.67 6.18
CA SER A 70 6.87 2.36 5.86
C SER A 70 5.93 1.54 4.95
N HIS A 71 6.14 0.23 4.87
CA HIS A 71 5.32 -0.66 4.05
C HIS A 71 4.03 -1.06 4.81
N THR A 72 3.04 -0.17 4.81
CA THR A 72 1.78 -0.34 5.54
C THR A 72 0.60 -0.62 4.61
N PHE A 73 -0.29 -1.50 5.03
CA PHE A 73 -1.59 -1.74 4.39
C PHE A 73 -2.72 -1.33 5.34
N VAL A 74 -3.75 -0.72 4.77
CA VAL A 74 -4.98 -0.34 5.47
C VAL A 74 -6.17 -0.89 4.69
N LEU A 75 -7.04 -1.66 5.36
CA LEU A 75 -8.34 -2.02 4.80
C LEU A 75 -9.42 -1.09 5.32
N VAL A 76 -10.17 -0.51 4.40
CA VAL A 76 -11.35 0.30 4.67
C VAL A 76 -12.58 -0.44 4.15
N ASP A 77 -13.60 -0.59 5.00
CA ASP A 77 -14.84 -1.27 4.66
C ASP A 77 -15.80 -0.40 3.81
N GLY A 78 -16.91 -1.00 3.38
CA GLY A 78 -17.93 -0.31 2.58
C GLY A 78 -18.66 0.84 3.29
N GLU A 79 -18.51 0.97 4.62
CA GLU A 79 -19.02 2.10 5.41
C GLU A 79 -17.98 3.21 5.58
N GLY A 80 -16.77 3.03 5.04
CA GLY A 80 -15.66 3.97 5.19
C GLY A 80 -14.92 3.86 6.52
N LYS A 81 -15.06 2.74 7.25
CA LYS A 81 -14.35 2.50 8.51
C LYS A 81 -13.11 1.66 8.26
N ILE A 82 -12.05 1.93 9.03
CA ILE A 82 -10.86 1.08 9.03
C ILE A 82 -11.22 -0.27 9.65
N ALA A 83 -11.13 -1.34 8.85
CA ALA A 83 -11.29 -2.72 9.31
C ALA A 83 -10.01 -3.21 9.98
N TRP A 84 -8.85 -2.91 9.38
CA TRP A 84 -7.54 -3.19 9.98
C TRP A 84 -6.44 -2.31 9.38
N VAL A 85 -5.35 -2.19 10.13
CA VAL A 85 -4.07 -1.59 9.71
C VAL A 85 -2.96 -2.56 10.05
N LYS A 86 -2.05 -2.80 9.11
CA LYS A 86 -0.88 -3.64 9.37
C LYS A 86 0.34 -3.09 8.64
N ASP A 87 1.40 -2.86 9.42
CA ASP A 87 2.70 -2.49 8.90
C ASP A 87 3.66 -3.68 8.79
N TYR A 88 4.42 -3.69 7.71
CA TYR A 88 5.46 -4.68 7.40
C TYR A 88 6.85 -4.07 7.26
N GLY A 89 6.98 -2.74 7.16
CA GLY A 89 8.25 -2.09 6.82
C GLY A 89 8.93 -1.37 7.98
N ALA A 90 8.31 -1.31 9.16
CA ALA A 90 8.78 -0.51 10.28
C ALA A 90 10.23 -0.87 10.65
N PRO A 91 11.07 0.11 11.00
CA PRO A 91 12.48 -0.14 11.35
C PRO A 91 12.67 -1.12 12.52
N ASP A 92 11.73 -1.16 13.46
CA ASP A 92 11.73 -2.01 14.64
C ASP A 92 11.07 -3.40 14.43
N ASN A 93 10.49 -3.65 13.26
CA ASN A 93 9.94 -4.96 12.92
C ASN A 93 11.10 -5.95 12.60
N PRO A 94 11.30 -7.02 13.39
CA PRO A 94 12.38 -7.99 13.17
C PRO A 94 12.19 -8.81 11.89
N ASN A 95 10.97 -8.89 11.38
CA ASN A 95 10.60 -9.59 10.14
C ASN A 95 10.22 -8.60 9.03
N ARG A 96 10.79 -7.39 9.05
CA ARG A 96 10.42 -6.34 8.09
C ARG A 96 10.57 -6.82 6.65
N THR A 97 9.61 -6.46 5.80
CA THR A 97 9.61 -6.76 4.37
C THR A 97 9.01 -5.61 3.57
N MET A 98 9.47 -5.46 2.33
CA MET A 98 8.92 -4.52 1.34
C MET A 98 8.06 -5.24 0.28
N TYR A 99 7.86 -6.54 0.46
CA TYR A 99 6.97 -7.37 -0.34
C TYR A 99 6.26 -8.36 0.58
N VAL A 100 4.93 -8.36 0.49
CA VAL A 100 4.03 -9.25 1.20
C VAL A 100 3.42 -10.20 0.18
N GLU A 101 3.46 -11.50 0.51
CA GLU A 101 2.87 -12.52 -0.35
C GLU A 101 1.39 -12.23 -0.60
N ILE A 102 0.96 -12.37 -1.85
CA ILE A 102 -0.41 -12.02 -2.24
C ILE A 102 -1.43 -12.86 -1.48
N ASP A 103 -1.14 -14.14 -1.23
CA ASP A 103 -1.99 -15.04 -0.47
C ASP A 103 -2.23 -14.53 0.97
N GLU A 104 -1.22 -13.94 1.61
CA GLU A 104 -1.37 -13.34 2.94
C GLU A 104 -2.34 -12.15 2.88
N LEU A 105 -2.18 -11.26 1.90
CA LEU A 105 -3.09 -10.12 1.72
C LEU A 105 -4.51 -10.56 1.39
N VAL A 106 -4.68 -11.63 0.60
CA VAL A 106 -5.99 -12.24 0.32
C VAL A 106 -6.65 -12.74 1.60
N GLU A 107 -5.90 -13.37 2.51
CA GLU A 107 -6.42 -13.82 3.80
C GLU A 107 -6.89 -12.64 4.67
N TYR A 108 -6.11 -11.57 4.77
CA TYR A 108 -6.48 -10.37 5.54
C TYR A 108 -7.73 -9.66 5.02
N VAL A 109 -7.96 -9.68 3.72
CA VAL A 109 -9.15 -9.02 3.13
C VAL A 109 -10.42 -9.88 3.29
N ARG A 110 -10.28 -11.21 3.40
CA ARG A 110 -11.44 -12.12 3.57
C ARG A 110 -12.04 -12.13 4.98
N THR A 111 -11.26 -11.78 5.99
CA THR A 111 -11.67 -11.77 7.41
C THR A 111 -12.50 -10.55 7.77
#